data_AF-A0A7K2P8B6-F1
#
_entry.id   AF-A0A7K2P8B6-F1
#
_cell.length_a   1.000
_cell.length_b   1.000
_cell.length_c   1.000
_cell.angle_alpha   90.00
_cell.angle_beta   90.00
_cell.angle_gamma   90.00
#
_symmetry.space_group_name_H-M   'P 1'
#
loop_
_entity.id
_entity.type
_entity.pdbx_description
1 polymer ?
#
loop_
_entity_poly.entity_id
_entity_poly.type
_entity_poly.pdbx_seq_one_letter_code
_entity_poly.pdbx_strand_id
1 'polypeptide(L)'
;MLRDGRADVALMHAPFNSLAGFDSEELMTEGQIAVLPAGHSLAARRALSLADVSDIPGLPLARWSRHGTYPPGPGPEIHDQTQLAQLIALGRTVAVYPDSARAWLWAEHAAVPLTDAPPVVTHIAWPAHSSSPALAGLIRTATRL
;
A
#
# COMPACT_ATOMS: atom_id res chain seq x y z
N MET A 1 -11.74 -6.38 14.51
CA MET A 1 -10.82 -7.41 15.03
C MET A 1 -10.04 -6.89 16.22
N LEU A 2 -9.29 -5.79 16.07
CA LEU A 2 -8.55 -5.22 17.20
C LEU A 2 -9.48 -4.58 18.26
N ARG A 3 -10.51 -3.84 17.82
CA ARG A 3 -11.46 -3.16 18.73
C ARG A 3 -12.40 -4.11 19.49
N ASP A 4 -12.74 -5.23 18.88
CA ASP A 4 -13.65 -6.25 19.44
C ASP A 4 -12.87 -7.44 20.05
N GLY A 5 -11.56 -7.30 20.26
CA GLY A 5 -10.72 -8.27 20.97
C GLY A 5 -10.48 -9.60 20.25
N ARG A 6 -10.85 -9.71 18.97
CA ARG A 6 -10.58 -10.91 18.15
C ARG A 6 -9.13 -10.98 17.65
N ALA A 7 -8.35 -9.92 17.83
CA ALA A 7 -6.92 -9.87 17.60
C ALA A 7 -6.28 -9.01 18.70
N ASP A 8 -5.06 -9.36 19.11
CA ASP A 8 -4.31 -8.63 20.14
C ASP A 8 -3.43 -7.53 19.55
N VAL A 9 -3.05 -7.66 18.28
CA VAL A 9 -2.12 -6.78 17.56
C VAL A 9 -2.45 -6.77 16.07
N ALA A 10 -2.12 -5.68 15.38
CA ALA A 10 -2.25 -5.55 13.94
C ALA A 10 -1.05 -4.82 13.33
N LEU A 11 -0.71 -5.17 12.09
CA LEU A 11 0.08 -4.31 11.21
C LEU A 11 -0.87 -3.36 10.48
N MET A 12 -0.57 -2.06 10.52
CA MET A 12 -1.41 -1.00 9.97
C MET A 12 -0.56 -0.04 9.15
N HIS A 13 -1.06 0.44 8.02
CA HIS A 13 -0.34 1.36 7.15
C HIS A 13 -0.96 2.75 7.22
N ALA A 14 -0.22 3.74 7.70
CA ALA A 14 -0.62 5.14 7.61
C ALA A 14 -0.24 5.72 6.23
N PRO A 15 -1.09 6.56 5.62
CA PRO A 15 -2.35 7.13 6.15
C PRO A 15 -3.61 6.31 5.82
N PHE A 16 -3.47 5.09 5.28
CA PHE A 16 -4.61 4.30 4.79
C PHE A 16 -5.47 3.68 5.90
N ASN A 17 -4.87 3.39 7.05
CA ASN A 17 -5.54 2.87 8.22
C ASN A 17 -5.50 3.90 9.36
N SER A 18 -6.64 4.12 10.01
CA SER A 18 -6.71 5.01 11.18
C SER A 18 -6.16 4.31 12.42
N LEU A 19 -5.16 4.93 13.06
CA LEU A 19 -4.59 4.49 14.33
C LEU A 19 -5.39 4.96 15.56
N ALA A 20 -6.47 5.73 15.36
CA ALA A 20 -7.18 6.38 16.46
C ALA A 20 -7.72 5.35 17.47
N GLY A 21 -7.38 5.53 18.74
CA GLY A 21 -7.80 4.64 19.83
C GLY A 21 -6.97 3.35 19.95
N PHE A 22 -5.81 3.29 19.28
CA PHE A 22 -4.79 2.27 19.48
C PHE A 22 -3.50 2.93 19.95
N ASP A 23 -2.75 2.21 20.77
CA ASP A 23 -1.32 2.48 20.91
C ASP A 23 -0.61 1.84 19.71
N SER A 24 0.48 2.46 19.26
CA SER A 24 1.24 1.95 18.12
C SER A 24 2.68 2.42 18.14
N GLU A 25 3.54 1.61 17.54
CA GLU A 25 4.94 1.97 17.25
C GLU A 25 5.18 1.90 15.75
N GLU A 26 6.03 2.79 15.24
CA GLU A 26 6.50 2.76 13.86
C GLU A 26 7.50 1.62 13.67
N LEU A 27 7.33 0.85 12.59
CA LEU A 27 8.25 -0.23 12.22
C LEU A 27 9.08 0.10 10.99
N MET A 28 8.45 0.70 9.97
CA MET A 28 9.10 0.97 8.70
C MET A 28 8.44 2.15 8.01
N THR A 29 9.26 3.02 7.44
CA THR A 29 8.83 4.11 6.57
C THR A 29 9.38 3.85 5.18
N GLU A 30 8.50 3.83 4.18
CA GLU A 30 8.87 3.58 2.80
C GLU A 30 8.28 4.61 1.84
N GLY A 31 9.00 4.81 0.73
CA GLY A 31 8.47 5.55 -0.41
C GLY A 31 7.40 4.75 -1.16
N GLN A 32 6.80 5.38 -2.16
CA GLN A 32 5.84 4.73 -3.03
C GLN A 32 6.39 4.58 -4.45
N ILE A 33 5.88 3.57 -5.15
CA ILE A 33 6.19 3.26 -6.55
C ILE A 33 4.91 3.29 -7.38
N ALA A 34 5.03 3.70 -8.64
CA ALA A 34 4.07 3.38 -9.67
C ALA A 34 4.39 1.99 -10.24
N VAL A 35 3.37 1.13 -10.24
CA VAL A 35 3.41 -0.20 -10.84
C VAL A 35 2.72 -0.12 -12.20
N LEU A 36 3.52 -0.23 -13.25
CA LEU A 36 3.15 -0.05 -14.66
C LEU A 36 3.29 -1.36 -15.44
N PRO A 37 2.62 -1.50 -16.60
CA PRO A 37 2.96 -2.54 -17.56
C PRO A 37 4.42 -2.38 -18.00
N ALA A 38 5.19 -3.46 -18.05
CA ALA A 38 6.64 -3.40 -18.34
C ALA A 38 6.96 -2.73 -19.70
N GLY A 39 6.09 -2.89 -20.70
CA GLY A 39 6.23 -2.28 -22.02
C GLY A 39 5.78 -0.81 -22.12
N HIS A 40 5.27 -0.21 -21.04
CA HIS A 40 4.80 1.17 -21.08
C HIS A 40 5.96 2.18 -21.16
N SER A 41 5.81 3.28 -21.89
CA SER A 41 6.89 4.27 -22.08
C SER A 41 7.42 4.86 -20.76
N LEU A 42 6.54 5.03 -19.77
CA LEU A 42 6.92 5.50 -18.43
C LEU A 42 7.73 4.48 -17.62
N ALA A 43 7.73 3.20 -17.99
CA ALA A 43 8.52 2.17 -17.31
C ALA A 43 10.04 2.41 -17.44
N ALA A 44 10.47 3.13 -18.48
CA ALA A 44 11.87 3.47 -18.70
C ALA A 44 12.33 4.70 -17.89
N ARG A 45 11.43 5.38 -17.17
CA ARG A 45 11.75 6.56 -16.38
C ARG A 45 12.43 6.16 -15.08
N ARG A 46 13.38 6.99 -14.62
CA ARG A 46 14.07 6.76 -13.33
C ARG A 46 13.17 7.04 -12.13
N ALA A 47 12.25 7.99 -12.28
CA ALA A 47 11.26 8.37 -11.29
C ALA A 47 10.07 9.07 -11.97
N LEU A 48 8.94 9.12 -11.28
CA LEU A 48 7.70 9.79 -11.68
C LEU A 48 7.16 10.65 -10.54
N SER A 49 6.25 11.57 -10.86
CA SER A 49 5.39 12.25 -9.91
C SER A 49 4.01 11.59 -9.83
N LEU A 50 3.22 11.89 -8.80
CA LEU A 50 1.81 11.50 -8.72
C LEU A 50 1.00 12.05 -9.89
N ALA A 51 1.34 13.25 -10.38
CA ALA A 51 0.71 13.85 -11.56
C ALA A 51 0.98 13.04 -12.83
N ASP A 52 2.21 12.54 -13.03
CA ASP A 52 2.54 11.70 -14.18
C ASP A 52 1.71 10.40 -14.23
N VAL A 53 1.30 9.89 -13.06
CA VAL A 53 0.57 8.61 -12.93
C VAL A 53 -0.95 8.81 -13.00
N SER A 54 -1.45 9.96 -12.56
CA SER A 54 -2.89 10.20 -12.44
C SER A 54 -3.57 10.49 -13.79
N ASP A 55 -2.80 10.87 -14.81
CA ASP A 55 -3.31 11.31 -16.12
C ASP A 55 -2.61 10.61 -17.30
N ILE A 56 -2.37 9.31 -17.18
CA ILE A 56 -1.78 8.52 -18.28
C ILE A 56 -2.86 8.24 -19.34
N PRO A 57 -2.70 8.70 -20.60
CA PRO A 57 -3.66 8.43 -21.65
C PRO A 57 -3.86 6.92 -21.89
N GLY A 58 -5.11 6.46 -21.76
CA GLY A 58 -5.47 5.06 -22.01
C GLY A 58 -5.06 4.07 -20.91
N LEU A 59 -4.47 4.53 -19.80
CA LEU A 59 -4.05 3.68 -18.69
C LEU A 59 -4.50 4.27 -17.35
N PRO A 60 -5.79 4.09 -16.98
CA PRO A 60 -6.35 4.73 -15.79
C PRO A 60 -5.84 4.09 -14.49
N LEU A 61 -5.76 4.90 -13.43
CA LEU A 61 -5.38 4.45 -12.09
C LEU A 61 -6.43 3.49 -11.49
N ALA A 62 -5.95 2.36 -10.98
CA ALA A 62 -6.75 1.34 -10.30
C ALA A 62 -7.49 1.92 -9.09
N ARG A 63 -8.74 1.49 -8.89
CA ARG A 63 -9.60 1.98 -7.81
C ARG A 63 -9.78 0.93 -6.72
N TRP A 64 -9.41 1.29 -5.50
CA TRP A 64 -9.58 0.47 -4.31
C TRP A 64 -10.82 0.87 -3.52
N SER A 65 -11.48 -0.11 -2.94
CA SER A 65 -12.57 0.15 -2.00
C SER A 65 -12.04 0.82 -0.74
N ARG A 66 -12.64 1.95 -0.36
CA ARG A 66 -12.50 2.56 0.96
C ARG A 66 -13.81 2.35 1.71
N HIS A 67 -13.79 1.47 2.71
CA HIS A 67 -14.96 1.13 3.53
C HIS A 67 -16.17 0.64 2.71
N GLY A 68 -15.95 -0.16 1.67
CA GLY A 68 -17.01 -0.69 0.81
C GLY A 68 -17.37 0.20 -0.37
N THR A 69 -16.81 1.40 -0.46
CA THR A 69 -17.11 2.35 -1.55
C THR A 69 -15.87 2.60 -2.40
N TYR A 70 -16.03 2.53 -3.72
CA TYR A 70 -14.96 2.89 -4.65
C TYR A 70 -15.00 4.39 -4.96
N PRO A 71 -13.84 5.07 -5.05
CA PRO A 71 -13.81 6.43 -5.57
C PRO A 71 -14.35 6.47 -7.02
N PRO A 72 -14.93 7.58 -7.49
CA PRO A 72 -15.31 7.71 -8.88
C PRO A 72 -14.06 7.75 -9.78
N GLY A 73 -14.16 7.24 -11.00
CA GLY A 73 -13.09 7.34 -12.00
C GLY A 73 -13.16 6.25 -13.06
N PRO A 74 -12.38 6.40 -14.15
CA PRO A 74 -12.41 5.48 -15.30
C PRO A 74 -11.66 4.16 -15.04
N GLY A 75 -10.89 4.07 -13.96
CA GLY A 75 -10.11 2.88 -13.63
C GLY A 75 -10.96 1.68 -13.18
N PRO A 76 -10.44 0.46 -13.30
CA PRO A 76 -11.11 -0.73 -12.82
C PRO A 76 -11.24 -0.72 -11.30
N GLU A 77 -12.34 -1.29 -10.81
CA GLU A 77 -12.52 -1.63 -9.39
C GLU A 77 -11.71 -2.87 -9.09
N ILE A 78 -10.80 -2.75 -8.13
CA ILE A 78 -9.92 -3.83 -7.73
C ILE A 78 -10.48 -4.48 -6.48
N HIS A 79 -10.71 -5.79 -6.59
CA HIS A 79 -11.24 -6.62 -5.51
C HIS A 79 -10.14 -7.42 -4.81
N ASP A 80 -9.05 -7.73 -5.52
CA ASP A 80 -7.90 -8.43 -4.97
C ASP A 80 -6.61 -8.13 -5.73
N GLN A 81 -5.48 -8.47 -5.11
CA GLN A 81 -4.15 -8.18 -5.65
C GLN A 81 -3.79 -9.01 -6.88
N THR A 82 -4.34 -10.22 -7.01
CA THR A 82 -4.11 -11.08 -8.20
C THR A 82 -4.77 -10.46 -9.42
N GLN A 83 -6.02 -10.00 -9.27
CA GLN A 83 -6.75 -9.27 -10.29
C GLN A 83 -5.98 -8.02 -10.73
N LEU A 84 -5.47 -7.23 -9.78
CA LEU A 84 -4.68 -6.05 -10.11
C LEU A 84 -3.44 -6.40 -10.93
N ALA A 85 -2.64 -7.37 -10.47
CA ALA A 85 -1.41 -7.75 -11.16
C ALA A 85 -1.68 -8.15 -12.62
N GLN A 86 -2.74 -8.93 -12.87
CA GLN A 86 -3.13 -9.30 -14.23
C GLN A 86 -3.58 -8.10 -15.07
N LEU A 87 -4.35 -7.16 -14.49
CA LEU A 87 -4.79 -5.97 -15.21
C LEU A 87 -3.64 -5.02 -15.56
N ILE A 88 -2.63 -4.89 -14.69
CA ILE A 88 -1.42 -4.12 -14.99
C ILE A 88 -0.64 -4.82 -16.10
N ALA A 89 -0.38 -6.13 -15.99
CA ALA A 89 0.32 -6.89 -17.02
C ALA A 89 -0.35 -6.78 -18.41
N LEU A 90 -1.69 -6.76 -18.45
CA LEU A 90 -2.48 -6.59 -19.68
C LEU A 90 -2.57 -5.15 -20.20
N GLY A 91 -1.89 -4.18 -19.57
CA GLY A 91 -1.94 -2.78 -19.99
C GLY A 91 -3.31 -2.13 -19.78
N ARG A 92 -4.08 -2.58 -18.80
CA ARG A 92 -5.44 -2.07 -18.52
C ARG A 92 -5.50 -1.05 -17.40
N THR A 93 -4.48 -1.00 -16.54
CA THR A 93 -4.44 -0.08 -15.40
C THR A 93 -3.01 0.13 -14.89
N VAL A 94 -2.86 1.11 -14.00
CA VAL A 94 -1.67 1.40 -13.20
C VAL A 94 -2.06 1.44 -11.73
N ALA A 95 -1.13 1.17 -10.82
CA ALA A 95 -1.36 1.34 -9.39
C ALA A 95 -0.19 2.04 -8.71
N VAL A 96 -0.48 2.69 -7.58
CA VAL A 96 0.53 3.23 -6.66
C VAL A 96 0.57 2.33 -5.42
N TYR A 97 1.76 1.91 -5.03
CA TYR A 97 1.99 0.99 -3.92
C TYR A 97 3.22 1.40 -3.10
N PRO A 98 3.34 0.96 -1.83
CA PRO A 98 4.60 1.05 -1.10
C PRO A 98 5.72 0.27 -1.81
N ASP A 99 6.97 0.69 -1.64
CA ASP A 99 8.12 0.11 -2.36
C ASP A 99 8.30 -1.40 -2.11
N SER A 100 7.93 -1.88 -0.92
CA SER A 100 7.89 -3.31 -0.54
C SER A 100 7.05 -4.18 -1.49
N ALA A 101 6.11 -3.60 -2.24
CA ALA A 101 5.32 -4.28 -3.25
C ALA A 101 6.17 -4.91 -4.38
N ARG A 102 7.43 -4.49 -4.55
CA ARG A 102 8.38 -5.14 -5.47
C ARG A 102 8.47 -6.65 -5.27
N ALA A 103 8.24 -7.15 -4.06
CA ALA A 103 8.33 -8.57 -3.73
C ALA A 103 7.34 -9.47 -4.50
N TRP A 104 6.23 -8.94 -5.02
CA TRP A 104 5.24 -9.71 -5.78
C TRP A 104 5.21 -9.38 -7.27
N LEU A 105 6.09 -8.50 -7.76
CA LEU A 105 6.16 -8.14 -9.17
C LEU A 105 6.90 -9.21 -9.98
N TRP A 106 6.49 -9.41 -11.23
CA TRP A 106 7.16 -10.27 -12.21
C TRP A 106 7.42 -9.51 -13.52
N ALA A 107 8.01 -10.18 -14.52
CA ALA A 107 8.53 -9.58 -15.76
C ALA A 107 7.58 -8.65 -16.55
N GLU A 108 6.26 -8.79 -16.38
CA GLU A 108 5.24 -7.95 -17.03
C GLU A 108 4.96 -6.63 -16.29
N HIS A 109 5.64 -6.41 -15.16
CA HIS A 109 5.51 -5.22 -14.33
C HIS A 109 6.80 -4.41 -14.30
N ALA A 110 6.65 -3.09 -14.31
CA ALA A 110 7.71 -2.15 -13.96
C ALA A 110 7.34 -1.38 -12.71
N ALA A 111 8.31 -1.17 -11.81
CA ALA A 111 8.15 -0.39 -10.59
C ALA A 111 9.04 0.84 -10.63
N VAL A 112 8.42 2.01 -10.80
CA VAL A 112 9.10 3.30 -10.91
C VAL A 112 8.85 4.13 -9.64
N PRO A 113 9.89 4.57 -8.91
CA PRO A 113 9.72 5.39 -7.70
C PRO A 113 8.96 6.70 -7.93
N LEU A 114 8.15 7.09 -6.95
CA LEU A 114 7.47 8.38 -6.92
C LEU A 114 8.22 9.39 -6.06
N THR A 115 8.41 10.61 -6.58
CA THR A 115 9.21 11.65 -5.90
C THR A 115 8.42 12.52 -4.94
N ASP A 116 7.11 12.62 -5.12
CA ASP A 116 6.21 13.55 -4.42
C ASP A 116 5.05 12.83 -3.69
N ALA A 117 5.04 11.49 -3.73
CA ALA A 117 4.09 10.71 -2.96
C ALA A 117 4.42 10.77 -1.46
N PRO A 118 3.42 10.95 -0.57
CA PRO A 118 3.66 10.89 0.86
C PRO A 118 4.20 9.50 1.23
N PRO A 119 5.11 9.39 2.21
CA PRO A 119 5.60 8.09 2.63
C PRO A 119 4.48 7.25 3.23
N VAL A 120 4.65 5.93 3.16
CA VAL A 120 3.80 4.97 3.85
C VAL A 120 4.53 4.50 5.08
N VAL A 121 3.86 4.56 6.23
CA VAL A 121 4.43 4.13 7.51
C VAL A 121 3.70 2.88 7.96
N THR A 122 4.44 1.80 8.12
CA THR A 122 3.95 0.57 8.73
C THR A 122 4.06 0.69 10.24
N HIS A 123 2.93 0.56 10.93
CA HIS A 123 2.85 0.52 12.39
C HIS A 123 2.50 -0.88 12.86
N ILE A 124 3.02 -1.23 14.03
CA ILE A 124 2.45 -2.29 14.87
C ILE A 124 1.53 -1.62 15.90
N ALA A 125 0.26 -2.01 15.92
CA ALA A 125 -0.77 -1.35 16.72
C ALA A 125 -1.53 -2.35 17.61
N TRP A 126 -1.95 -1.91 18.79
CA TRP A 126 -2.67 -2.72 19.78
C TRP A 126 -3.69 -1.88 20.57
N PRO A 127 -4.67 -2.52 21.25
CA PRO A 127 -5.61 -1.80 22.10
C PRO A 127 -4.90 -1.06 23.24
N ALA A 128 -5.14 0.24 23.40
CA ALA A 128 -4.43 1.10 24.37
C ALA A 128 -4.57 0.69 25.84
N HIS A 129 -5.56 -0.15 26.16
CA HIS A 129 -5.77 -0.67 27.51
C HIS A 129 -5.06 -2.02 27.76
N SER A 130 -4.31 -2.54 26.77
CA SER A 130 -3.66 -3.84 26.88
C SER A 130 -2.45 -3.79 27.80
N SER A 131 -2.40 -4.71 28.76
CA SER A 131 -1.29 -4.89 29.71
C SER A 131 -0.59 -6.26 29.55
N SER A 132 -0.82 -6.94 28.41
CA SER A 132 -0.29 -8.28 28.16
C SER A 132 1.24 -8.31 28.09
N PRO A 133 1.93 -9.10 28.95
CA PRO A 133 3.39 -9.22 28.89
C PRO A 133 3.90 -9.83 27.57
N ALA A 134 3.12 -10.74 26.97
CA ALA A 134 3.45 -11.36 25.69
C ALA A 134 3.41 -10.34 24.55
N LEU A 135 2.38 -9.49 24.52
CA LEU A 135 2.28 -8.37 23.58
C LEU A 135 3.46 -7.41 23.76
N ALA A 136 3.75 -7.01 25.00
CA ALA A 136 4.89 -6.13 25.27
C ALA A 136 6.23 -6.76 24.80
N GLY A 137 6.39 -8.08 24.92
CA GLY A 137 7.53 -8.82 24.37
C GLY A 137 7.61 -8.77 22.84
N LEU A 138 6.47 -8.92 22.17
CA LEU A 138 6.36 -8.79 20.71
C LEU A 138 6.73 -7.38 20.24
N ILE A 139 6.13 -6.34 20.82
CA ILE A 139 6.40 -4.95 20.43
C ILE A 139 7.89 -4.63 20.57
N ARG A 140 8.49 -4.94 21.72
CA ARG A 140 9.94 -4.75 21.93
C ARG A 140 10.80 -5.51 20.94
N THR A 141 10.33 -6.65 20.43
CA THR A 141 11.09 -7.42 19.45
C THR A 141 10.96 -6.82 18.06
N ALA A 142 9.75 -6.43 17.68
CA ALA A 142 9.46 -5.83 16.38
C ALA A 142 10.17 -4.48 16.18
N THR A 143 10.26 -3.65 17.22
CA THR A 143 10.85 -2.29 17.14
C THR A 143 12.38 -2.24 17.26
N ARG A 144 13.06 -3.39 17.33
CA ARG A 144 14.53 -3.48 17.38
C ARG A 144 15.17 -3.91 16.06
N LEU A 145 14.36 -4.25 15.05
CA LEU A 145 14.79 -4.62 13.71
C LEU A 145 15.00 -3.36 12.86
#